data_AF-A0A969QYJ9-F1
#
_entry.id   AF-A0A969QYJ9-F1
#
_cell.length_a   1.000
_cell.length_b   1.000
_cell.length_c   1.000
_cell.angle_alpha   90.00
_cell.angle_beta   90.00
_cell.angle_gamma   90.00
#
_symmetry.space_group_name_H-M   'P 1'
#
loop_
_entity.id
_entity.type
_entity.pdbx_description
1 polymer ?
#
loop_
_entity_poly.entity_id
_entity_poly.type
_entity_poly.pdbx_seq_one_letter_code
_entity_poly.pdbx_strand_id
1 'polypeptide(L)'
;RPMLQLKWPNDLWIDQRKFAGILIEVAHASPESTWLVAGIGVNLRGPALADRTSLAQHTQAPQKEALAQQIARHWQHAAAQFERTGFAPFLPRWQQRDALAGQWVQHLAQQARAFIRSRRCAAASARH
;
A
#
# COMPACT_ATOMS: atom_id res chain seq x y z
N ARG A 1 13.87 14.66 6.39
CA ARG A 1 13.21 14.26 5.12
C ARG A 1 11.93 13.50 5.51
N PRO A 2 10.78 13.77 4.87
CA PRO A 2 9.54 13.06 5.17
C PRO A 2 9.71 11.56 4.96
N MET A 3 9.20 10.74 5.89
CA MET A 3 9.33 9.30 5.84
C MET A 3 8.13 8.68 5.14
N LEU A 4 8.35 8.12 3.94
CA LEU A 4 7.33 7.42 3.17
C LEU A 4 7.23 5.95 3.61
N GLN A 5 6.04 5.51 4.01
CA GLN A 5 5.80 4.20 4.59
C GLN A 5 4.57 3.52 3.99
N LEU A 6 4.55 2.18 4.08
CA LEU A 6 3.47 1.30 3.68
C LEU A 6 2.83 0.75 4.96
N LYS A 7 1.57 1.13 5.20
CA LYS A 7 0.78 0.57 6.29
C LYS A 7 -0.13 -0.50 5.69
N TRP A 8 0.24 -1.75 5.93
CA TRP A 8 -0.46 -2.91 5.41
C TRP A 8 -1.95 -2.94 5.82
N PRO A 9 -2.82 -3.48 4.96
CA PRO A 9 -2.51 -4.03 3.63
C PRO A 9 -2.40 -2.97 2.52
N ASN A 10 -3.00 -1.79 2.72
CA ASN A 10 -3.51 -1.00 1.61
C ASN A 10 -3.21 0.50 1.69
N ASP A 11 -2.60 0.99 2.78
CA ASP A 11 -2.41 2.42 3.01
C ASP A 11 -0.96 2.85 2.76
N LEU A 12 -0.80 4.06 2.21
CA LEU A 12 0.50 4.71 2.10
C LEU A 12 0.50 5.94 3.01
N TRP A 13 1.55 6.04 3.82
CA TRP A 13 1.70 7.03 4.88
C TRP A 13 2.93 7.91 4.63
N ILE A 14 2.83 9.17 5.04
CA ILE A 14 3.98 10.07 5.22
C ILE A 14 3.96 10.52 6.67
N ASP A 15 5.06 10.28 7.39
CA ASP A 15 5.21 10.64 8.81
C ASP A 15 3.98 10.20 9.63
N GLN A 16 3.63 8.91 9.52
CA GLN A 16 2.50 8.27 10.22
C GLN A 16 1.10 8.81 9.87
N ARG A 17 0.96 9.62 8.81
CA ARG A 17 -0.33 10.14 8.34
C ARG A 17 -0.67 9.60 6.96
N LYS A 18 -1.91 9.16 6.77
CA LYS A 18 -2.36 8.58 5.49
C LYS A 18 -2.43 9.66 4.40
N PHE A 19 -1.85 9.39 3.23
CA PHE A 19 -1.99 10.26 2.06
C PHE A 19 -2.52 9.52 0.82
N ALA A 20 -2.43 8.19 0.78
CA ALA A 20 -2.99 7.41 -0.29
C ALA A 20 -3.51 6.05 0.21
N GLY A 21 -4.37 5.43 -0.59
CA GLY A 21 -4.92 4.10 -0.35
C GLY A 21 -5.12 3.35 -1.66
N ILE A 22 -4.96 2.03 -1.59
CA ILE A 22 -5.17 1.11 -2.70
C ILE A 22 -6.34 0.21 -2.32
N LEU A 23 -7.32 0.09 -3.21
CA LEU A 23 -8.40 -0.89 -3.12
C LEU A 23 -8.21 -1.90 -4.25
N ILE A 24 -8.35 -3.18 -3.92
CA ILE A 24 -8.29 -4.25 -4.91
C ILE A 24 -9.63 -4.98 -4.88
N GLU A 25 -10.25 -5.07 -6.04
CA GLU A 25 -11.46 -5.86 -6.27
C GLU A 25 -11.13 -6.98 -7.25
N VAL A 26 -11.65 -8.17 -6.95
CA VAL A 26 -11.49 -9.36 -7.78
C VAL A 26 -12.83 -9.62 -8.47
N ALA A 27 -12.81 -9.69 -9.78
CA ALA A 27 -13.97 -10.04 -10.60
C ALA A 27 -13.71 -11.36 -11.31
N HIS A 28 -14.60 -12.34 -11.13
CA HIS A 28 -14.52 -13.60 -11.87
C HIS A 28 -15.24 -13.42 -13.20
N ALA A 29 -14.48 -13.28 -14.28
CA ALA A 29 -15.02 -13.11 -15.62
C ALA A 29 -15.50 -14.46 -16.22
N SER A 30 -14.85 -15.55 -15.83
CA SER A 30 -15.27 -16.94 -16.15
C SER A 30 -14.65 -17.91 -15.12
N PRO A 31 -15.02 -19.22 -15.13
CA PRO A 31 -14.38 -20.21 -14.27
C PRO A 31 -12.85 -20.29 -14.40
N GLU A 32 -12.32 -19.92 -15.57
CA GLU A 32 -10.88 -19.94 -15.87
C GLU A 32 -10.25 -18.53 -15.95
N SER A 33 -11.04 -17.47 -15.76
CA SER A 33 -10.57 -16.09 -15.90
C SER A 33 -10.96 -15.23 -14.71
N THR A 34 -9.93 -14.67 -14.06
CA THR A 34 -10.08 -13.73 -12.95
C THR A 34 -9.45 -12.40 -13.32
N TRP A 35 -10.20 -11.33 -13.10
CA TRP A 35 -9.80 -9.95 -13.33
C TRP A 35 -9.52 -9.30 -11.98
N LEU A 36 -8.48 -8.45 -11.94
CA LEU A 36 -8.13 -7.63 -10.80
C LEU A 36 -8.32 -6.17 -11.16
N VAL A 37 -9.15 -5.47 -10.41
CA VAL A 37 -9.36 -4.03 -10.54
C VAL A 37 -8.71 -3.35 -9.34
N ALA A 38 -7.71 -2.51 -9.59
CA ALA A 38 -7.01 -1.76 -8.55
C ALA A 38 -7.38 -0.27 -8.60
N GLY A 39 -8.11 0.20 -7.59
CA GLY A 39 -8.38 1.61 -7.36
C GLY A 39 -7.29 2.26 -6.53
N ILE A 40 -6.66 3.34 -7.01
CA ILE A 40 -5.60 4.06 -6.29
C ILE A 40 -6.06 5.50 -6.03
N GLY A 41 -6.30 5.82 -4.77
CA GLY A 41 -6.64 7.18 -4.32
C GLY A 41 -5.43 7.88 -3.72
N VAL A 42 -5.12 9.10 -4.18
CA VAL A 42 -3.99 9.91 -3.68
C VAL A 42 -4.46 11.32 -3.32
N ASN A 43 -4.18 11.74 -2.09
CA ASN A 43 -4.40 13.11 -1.64
C ASN A 43 -3.31 14.02 -2.23
N LEU A 44 -3.61 14.71 -3.34
CA LEU A 44 -2.69 15.68 -3.93
C LEU A 44 -2.59 16.96 -3.11
N ARG A 45 -3.75 17.50 -2.70
CA ARG A 45 -3.91 18.71 -1.91
C ARG A 45 -5.00 18.49 -0.86
N GLY A 46 -4.90 19.19 0.26
CA GLY A 46 -5.88 19.10 1.35
C GLY A 46 -5.25 19.51 2.69
N PRO A 47 -6.08 19.73 3.73
CA PRO A 47 -5.60 20.08 5.06
C PRO A 47 -4.80 18.94 5.71
N ALA A 48 -3.86 19.29 6.57
CA ALA A 48 -3.16 18.32 7.42
C ALA A 48 -4.04 18.11 8.63
N LEU A 49 -4.56 16.89 8.80
CA LEU A 49 -5.20 16.51 10.06
C LEU A 49 -4.29 15.54 10.80
N ALA A 50 -4.69 15.19 12.02
CA ALA A 50 -3.91 14.30 12.89
C ALA A 50 -3.59 12.95 12.22
N ASP A 51 -4.51 12.42 11.41
CA ASP A 51 -4.44 11.09 10.79
C ASP A 51 -4.17 11.11 9.27
N ARG A 52 -4.19 12.28 8.63
CA ARG A 52 -4.14 12.42 7.17
C ARG A 52 -3.32 13.61 6.69
N THR A 53 -2.72 13.44 5.52
CA THR A 53 -1.88 14.44 4.86
C THR A 53 -2.06 14.39 3.34
N SER A 54 -1.40 15.30 2.61
CA SER A 54 -1.41 15.35 1.15
C SER A 54 0.00 15.62 0.60
N LEU A 55 0.26 15.24 -0.66
CA LEU A 55 1.58 15.42 -1.27
C LEU A 55 2.04 16.89 -1.25
N ALA A 56 1.13 17.85 -1.46
CA ALA A 56 1.41 19.29 -1.44
C ALA A 56 2.02 19.81 -0.11
N GLN A 57 1.89 19.05 0.97
CA GLN A 57 2.40 19.45 2.30
C GLN A 57 3.86 19.06 2.51
N HIS A 58 4.40 18.19 1.65
CA HIS A 58 5.72 17.60 1.80
C HIS A 58 6.63 17.89 0.60
N THR A 59 6.02 18.24 -0.53
CA THR A 59 6.69 18.53 -1.79
C THR A 59 5.84 19.50 -2.61
N GLN A 60 6.42 20.05 -3.67
CA GLN A 60 5.62 20.61 -4.74
C GLN A 60 4.68 19.52 -5.29
N ALA A 61 3.38 19.79 -5.26
CA ALA A 61 2.37 18.82 -5.70
C ALA A 61 2.53 18.55 -7.20
N PRO A 62 2.60 17.27 -7.62
CA PRO A 62 2.68 16.94 -9.03
C PRO A 62 1.38 17.32 -9.75
N GLN A 63 1.47 17.51 -11.06
CA GLN A 63 0.28 17.56 -11.91
C GLN A 63 -0.43 16.20 -11.85
N LYS A 64 -1.76 16.23 -11.71
CA LYS A 64 -2.60 15.04 -11.50
C LYS A 64 -2.37 14.00 -12.60
N GLU A 65 -2.41 14.45 -13.85
CA GLU A 65 -2.29 13.61 -15.04
C GLU A 65 -0.90 12.99 -15.13
N ALA A 66 0.14 13.77 -14.86
CA ALA A 66 1.53 13.30 -14.84
C ALA A 66 1.73 12.23 -13.75
N LEU A 67 1.19 12.45 -12.55
CA LEU A 67 1.25 11.45 -11.47
C LEU A 67 0.49 10.18 -11.84
N ALA A 68 -0.73 10.30 -12.38
CA ALA A 68 -1.54 9.15 -12.78
C ALA A 68 -0.82 8.30 -13.83
N GLN A 69 -0.23 8.92 -14.85
CA GLN A 69 0.57 8.21 -15.86
C GLN A 69 1.79 7.53 -15.25
N GLN A 70 2.49 8.20 -14.31
CA GLN A 70 3.64 7.62 -13.64
C GLN A 70 3.24 6.40 -12.80
N ILE A 71 2.13 6.49 -12.05
CA ILE A 71 1.58 5.36 -11.29
C ILE A 71 1.23 4.20 -12.23
N ALA A 72 0.50 4.47 -13.33
CA ALA A 72 0.12 3.45 -14.30
C ALA A 72 1.33 2.71 -14.90
N ARG A 73 2.38 3.45 -15.30
CA ARG A 73 3.62 2.85 -15.82
C ARG A 73 4.32 1.95 -14.79
N HIS A 74 4.43 2.42 -13.54
CA HIS A 74 5.05 1.62 -12.48
C HIS A 74 4.22 0.39 -12.11
N TRP A 75 2.88 0.51 -12.14
CA TRP A 75 1.97 -0.60 -11.94
C TRP A 75 2.14 -1.67 -13.02
N GLN A 76 2.14 -1.28 -14.30
CA GLN A 76 2.35 -2.20 -15.42
C GLN A 76 3.68 -2.94 -15.31
N HIS A 77 4.76 -2.21 -15.00
CA HIS A 77 6.08 -2.83 -14.81
C HIS A 77 6.10 -3.80 -13.62
N ALA A 78 5.50 -3.41 -12.49
CA ALA A 78 5.41 -4.26 -11.31
C ALA A 78 4.55 -5.51 -11.55
N ALA A 79 3.41 -5.38 -12.23
CA ALA A 79 2.55 -6.50 -12.59
C ALA A 79 3.29 -7.50 -13.49
N ALA A 80 3.94 -7.01 -14.56
CA ALA A 80 4.71 -7.86 -15.45
C ALA A 80 5.88 -8.55 -14.72
N GLN A 81 6.57 -7.85 -13.80
CA GLN A 81 7.62 -8.46 -12.97
C GLN A 81 7.04 -9.54 -12.06
N PHE A 82 5.89 -9.28 -11.43
CA PHE A 82 5.23 -10.22 -10.54
C PHE A 82 4.80 -11.49 -11.27
N GLU A 83 4.22 -11.38 -12.47
CA GLU A 83 3.87 -12.53 -13.31
C GLU A 83 5.07 -13.43 -13.62
N ARG A 84 6.27 -12.85 -13.81
CA ARG A 84 7.49 -13.61 -14.13
C ARG A 84 8.21 -14.18 -12.92
N THR A 85 8.19 -13.46 -11.79
CA THR A 85 9.11 -13.72 -10.65
C THR A 85 8.41 -13.92 -9.31
N GLY A 86 7.08 -13.81 -9.28
CA GLY A 86 6.30 -13.81 -8.05
C GLY A 86 6.62 -12.62 -7.14
N PHE A 87 6.32 -12.79 -5.85
CA PHE A 87 6.45 -11.71 -4.86
C PHE A 87 7.87 -11.53 -4.30
N ALA A 88 8.75 -12.53 -4.39
CA ALA A 88 10.03 -12.53 -3.68
C ALA A 88 10.89 -11.27 -3.91
N PRO A 89 11.02 -10.73 -5.15
CA PRO A 89 11.81 -9.51 -5.39
C PRO A 89 11.23 -8.23 -4.76
N PHE A 90 9.94 -8.25 -4.40
CA PHE A 90 9.21 -7.10 -3.84
C PHE A 90 9.40 -6.98 -2.33
N LEU A 91 9.76 -8.09 -1.66
CA LEU A 91 9.80 -8.17 -0.22
C LEU A 91 10.82 -7.23 0.43
N PRO A 92 12.09 -7.13 -0.03
CA PRO A 92 13.08 -6.26 0.61
C PRO A 92 12.67 -4.78 0.58
N ARG A 93 12.17 -4.31 -0.58
CA ARG A 93 11.72 -2.92 -0.73
C ARG A 93 10.45 -2.61 0.06
N TRP A 94 9.61 -3.62 0.28
CA TRP A 94 8.42 -3.52 1.10
C TRP A 94 8.79 -3.44 2.59
N GLN A 95 9.68 -4.31 3.08
CA GLN A 95 10.15 -4.33 4.47
C GLN A 95 10.78 -3.01 4.90
N GLN A 96 11.59 -2.41 4.02
CA GLN A 96 12.21 -1.09 4.25
C GLN A 96 11.18 0.03 4.50
N ARG A 97 9.92 -0.18 4.12
CA ARG A 97 8.84 0.79 4.23
C ARG A 97 7.70 0.32 5.14
N ASP A 98 7.76 -0.85 5.76
CA ASP A 98 6.67 -1.36 6.59
C ASP A 98 6.49 -0.45 7.82
N ALA A 99 5.39 0.31 7.83
CA ALA A 99 5.06 1.27 8.87
C ALA A 99 4.85 0.60 10.23
N LEU A 100 4.52 -0.69 10.22
CA LEU A 100 4.13 -1.46 11.39
C LEU A 100 5.23 -2.46 11.81
N ALA A 101 6.39 -2.48 11.15
CA ALA A 101 7.48 -3.39 11.50
C ALA A 101 7.90 -3.24 12.97
N GLY A 102 7.91 -4.36 13.69
CA GLY A 102 8.28 -4.41 15.11
C GLY A 102 7.24 -3.82 16.07
N GLN A 103 6.15 -3.24 15.54
CA GLN A 103 5.08 -2.63 16.33
C GLN A 103 4.09 -3.68 16.84
N TRP A 104 3.45 -3.38 17.96
CA TRP A 104 2.28 -4.11 18.42
C TRP A 104 1.05 -3.64 17.67
N VAL A 105 0.34 -4.56 17.04
CA VAL A 105 -0.87 -4.28 16.28
C VAL A 105 -2.06 -4.99 16.91
N GLN A 106 -3.22 -4.35 16.84
CA GLN A 106 -4.50 -4.95 17.20
C GLN A 106 -5.26 -5.27 15.91
N HIS A 107 -5.70 -6.52 15.78
CA HIS A 107 -6.54 -6.93 14.66
C HIS A 107 -8.01 -6.87 15.08
N LEU A 108 -8.82 -6.21 14.25
CA LEU A 108 -10.27 -6.24 14.34
C LEU A 108 -10.76 -7.41 13.48
N ALA A 109 -11.13 -8.52 14.10
CA ALA A 109 -11.77 -9.63 13.40
C ALA A 109 -13.24 -9.27 13.13
N GLN A 110 -13.67 -9.28 11.86
CA GLN A 110 -15.04 -8.88 11.49
C GLN A 110 -16.13 -9.80 12.07
N GLN A 111 -15.80 -11.00 12.53
CA GLN A 111 -16.77 -12.00 13.02
C GLN A 111 -16.67 -12.30 14.53
N ALA A 112 -15.66 -11.78 15.23
CA ALA A 112 -15.53 -11.94 16.67
C ALA A 112 -15.24 -10.58 17.30
N ARG A 113 -16.01 -10.20 18.33
CA ARG A 113 -15.68 -9.05 19.21
C ARG A 113 -14.43 -9.32 20.07
N ALA A 114 -13.41 -9.95 19.49
CA ALA A 114 -12.16 -10.30 20.13
C ALA A 114 -11.02 -9.54 19.44
N PHE A 115 -10.21 -8.88 20.25
CA PHE A 115 -8.99 -8.21 19.79
C PHE A 115 -7.83 -9.19 19.90
N ILE A 116 -7.18 -9.49 18.78
CA ILE A 116 -5.92 -10.23 18.79
C ILE A 116 -4.80 -9.21 18.76
N ARG A 117 -4.01 -9.13 19.84
CA ARG A 117 -2.79 -8.32 19.89
C ARG A 117 -1.61 -9.19 19.49
N SER A 118 -0.89 -8.77 18.46
CA SER A 118 0.31 -9.46 17.97
C SER A 118 1.41 -8.45 17.69
N ARG A 119 2.67 -8.87 17.77
CA ARG A 119 3.79 -8.07 17.28
C ARG A 119 3.97 -8.37 15.80
N ARG A 120 3.96 -7.34 14.96
CA ARG A 120 4.21 -7.54 13.54
C ARG A 120 5.69 -7.79 13.33
N CYS A 121 6.04 -9.05 13.08
CA CYS A 121 7.35 -9.41 12.58
C CYS A 121 7.54 -8.79 11.19
N ALA A 122 8.73 -8.28 10.90
CA ALA A 122 9.08 -7.96 9.51
C ALA A 122 8.84 -9.23 8.68
N ALA A 123 8.10 -9.12 7.57
CA ALA A 123 7.68 -10.27 6.78
C ALA A 123 8.91 -11.11 6.40
N ALA A 124 9.13 -12.26 7.03
CA ALA A 124 10.32 -13.07 6.79
C ALA A 124 10.35 -13.53 5.32
N SER A 125 11.53 -13.55 4.71
CA SER A 125 11.72 -14.12 3.36
C SER A 125 11.21 -15.55 3.37
N ALA A 126 10.04 -15.77 2.75
CA ALA A 126 9.61 -17.10 2.37
C ALA A 126 10.57 -17.53 1.25
N ARG A 127 11.53 -18.39 1.59
CA ARG A 127 12.26 -19.16 0.59
C ARG A 127 11.25 -20.06 -0.09
N HIS A 128 11.17 -19.99 -1.41
CA HIS A 128 10.59 -21.03 -2.25
C HIS A 128 11.75 -21.68 -2.99
#